data_AF-A0A9J6GNI5-F1
#
_entry.id   AF-A0A9J6GNI5-F1
#
_cell.length_a   1.000
_cell.length_b   1.000
_cell.length_c   1.000
_cell.angle_alpha   90.00
_cell.angle_beta   90.00
_cell.angle_gamma   90.00
#
_symmetry.space_group_name_H-M   'P 1'
#
loop_
_entity.id
_entity.type
_entity.pdbx_description
1 polymer ?
#
loop_
_entity_poly.entity_id
_entity_poly.type
_entity_poly.pdbx_seq_one_letter_code
_entity_poly.pdbx_strand_id
1 'polypeptide(L)'
;MASSSKKAKFEALRKQRIACYRSKQRLQKRKDVLTRELIKCKELLNDLKDSDLEDLAKKAELPEAQIVLLTECVAAAKATSKQARRYRDNWLLLCLLLQIRSPAAYPLFRDSNILPLPCVKTVRKYISTAGMKCGLDAEFF
;
A
#
# COMPACT_ATOMS: atom_id res chain seq x y z
N MET A 1 -31.07 -16.32 51.47
CA MET A 1 -31.70 -16.00 50.17
C MET A 1 -31.05 -14.74 49.58
N ALA A 2 -30.42 -14.80 48.40
CA ALA A 2 -29.78 -13.61 47.80
C ALA A 2 -30.82 -12.56 47.37
N SER A 3 -30.59 -11.27 47.67
CA SER A 3 -31.53 -10.19 47.37
C SER A 3 -31.77 -10.04 45.85
N SER A 4 -33.01 -9.71 45.47
CA SER A 4 -33.47 -9.58 44.07
C SER A 4 -32.52 -8.76 43.19
N SER A 5 -31.96 -7.67 43.73
CA SER A 5 -30.98 -6.80 43.05
C SER A 5 -29.67 -7.52 42.68
N LYS A 6 -29.15 -8.38 43.55
CA LYS A 6 -27.89 -9.11 43.29
C LYS A 6 -28.06 -10.17 42.19
N LYS A 7 -29.22 -10.82 42.14
CA LYS A 7 -29.57 -11.78 41.07
C LYS A 7 -29.68 -11.11 39.71
N ALA A 8 -30.33 -9.94 39.64
CA ALA A 8 -30.44 -9.16 38.40
C ALA A 8 -29.07 -8.71 37.86
N LYS A 9 -28.17 -8.23 38.73
CA LYS A 9 -26.79 -7.85 38.36
C LYS A 9 -25.99 -9.04 37.82
N PHE A 10 -26.11 -10.21 38.45
CA PHE A 10 -25.43 -11.42 37.99
C PHE A 10 -25.91 -11.86 36.60
N GLU A 11 -27.22 -11.81 36.35
CA GLU A 11 -27.78 -12.17 35.05
C GLU A 11 -27.37 -11.16 33.95
N ALA A 12 -27.30 -9.87 34.27
CA ALA A 12 -26.77 -8.85 33.36
C ALA A 12 -25.31 -9.12 32.98
N LEU A 13 -24.45 -9.43 33.95
CA LEU A 13 -23.05 -9.81 33.72
C LEU A 13 -22.93 -11.07 32.86
N ARG A 14 -23.78 -12.08 33.11
CA ARG A 14 -23.83 -13.30 32.30
C ARG A 14 -24.18 -12.99 30.84
N LYS A 15 -25.21 -12.17 30.60
CA LYS A 15 -25.61 -11.74 29.25
C LYS A 15 -24.50 -10.95 28.56
N GLN A 16 -23.86 -10.02 29.26
CA GLN A 16 -22.74 -9.24 28.74
C GLN A 16 -21.55 -10.13 28.35
N ARG A 17 -21.20 -11.11 29.19
CA ARG A 17 -20.14 -12.09 28.90
C ARG A 17 -20.44 -12.90 27.64
N ILE A 18 -21.68 -13.38 27.49
CA ILE A 18 -22.11 -14.13 26.29
C ILE A 18 -22.05 -13.24 25.04
N ALA A 19 -22.51 -12.00 25.12
CA ALA A 19 -22.46 -11.05 24.02
C ALA A 19 -21.01 -10.75 23.60
N CYS A 20 -20.12 -10.52 24.56
CA CYS A 20 -18.69 -10.32 24.31
C CYS A 20 -18.06 -11.56 23.65
N TYR A 21 -18.34 -12.76 24.17
CA TYR A 21 -17.86 -14.01 23.60
C TYR A 21 -18.31 -14.21 22.15
N ARG A 22 -19.61 -13.99 21.87
CA ARG A 22 -20.15 -14.06 20.50
C ARG A 22 -19.52 -13.02 19.57
N SER A 23 -19.30 -11.80 20.06
CA SER A 23 -18.63 -10.74 19.29
C SER A 23 -17.20 -11.14 18.93
N LYS A 24 -16.44 -11.65 19.91
CA LYS A 24 -15.09 -12.18 19.69
C LYS A 24 -15.09 -13.29 18.66
N GLN A 25 -16.00 -14.27 18.75
CA GLN A 25 -16.10 -15.33 17.76
C GLN A 25 -16.39 -14.83 16.35
N ARG A 26 -17.27 -13.84 16.19
CA ARG A 26 -17.54 -13.23 14.87
C ARG A 26 -16.30 -12.53 14.30
N LEU A 27 -15.60 -11.76 15.12
CA LEU A 27 -14.35 -11.10 14.72
C LEU A 27 -13.26 -12.12 14.36
N GLN A 28 -13.15 -13.20 15.12
CA GLN A 28 -12.22 -14.30 14.84
C GLN A 28 -12.51 -14.92 13.47
N LYS A 29 -13.77 -15.30 13.21
CA LYS A 29 -14.18 -15.84 11.92
C LYS A 29 -13.89 -14.87 10.77
N ARG A 30 -14.13 -13.57 10.96
CA ARG A 30 -13.84 -12.56 9.92
C ARG A 30 -12.34 -12.43 9.70
N LYS A 31 -11.52 -12.45 10.76
CA LYS A 31 -10.06 -12.47 10.67
C LYS A 31 -9.58 -13.67 9.87
N ASP A 32 -10.13 -14.85 10.11
CA ASP A 32 -9.74 -16.08 9.42
C ASP A 32 -10.11 -16.04 7.93
N VAL A 33 -11.28 -15.47 7.59
CA VAL A 33 -11.66 -15.22 6.19
C VAL A 33 -10.70 -14.25 5.52
N LEU A 34 -10.46 -13.08 6.12
CA LEU A 34 -9.57 -12.07 5.56
C LEU A 34 -8.13 -12.58 5.42
N THR A 35 -7.67 -13.40 6.36
CA THR A 35 -6.33 -14.00 6.30
C THR A 35 -6.21 -14.96 5.12
N ARG A 36 -7.25 -15.79 4.88
CA ARG A 36 -7.28 -16.68 3.72
C ARG A 36 -7.34 -15.92 2.40
N GLU A 37 -8.17 -14.89 2.30
CA GLU A 37 -8.25 -14.04 1.12
C GLU A 37 -6.90 -13.36 0.83
N LEU A 38 -6.24 -12.85 1.87
CA LEU A 38 -4.93 -12.22 1.77
C LEU A 38 -3.86 -13.22 1.29
N ILE A 39 -3.84 -14.45 1.81
CA ILE A 39 -2.93 -15.51 1.36
C ILE A 39 -3.17 -15.81 -0.13
N LYS A 40 -4.43 -16.01 -0.52
CA LYS A 40 -4.79 -16.25 -1.93
C LYS A 40 -4.34 -15.11 -2.84
N CYS A 41 -4.55 -13.86 -2.45
CA CYS A 41 -4.08 -12.71 -3.23
C CYS A 41 -2.55 -12.67 -3.35
N LYS A 42 -1.81 -13.05 -2.29
CA LYS A 42 -0.35 -13.11 -2.34
C LYS A 42 0.17 -14.21 -3.26
N GLU A 43 -0.47 -15.39 -3.25
CA GLU A 43 -0.15 -16.49 -4.17
C GLU A 43 -0.34 -16.04 -5.62
N LEU A 44 -1.51 -15.48 -5.95
CA LEU A 44 -1.79 -14.94 -7.28
C LEU A 44 -0.79 -13.86 -7.72
N LEU A 45 -0.36 -13.00 -6.80
CA LEU A 45 0.65 -11.98 -7.09
C LEU A 45 2.02 -12.59 -7.37
N ASN A 46 2.42 -13.63 -6.63
CA ASN A 46 3.70 -14.31 -6.85
C ASN A 46 3.74 -15.06 -8.19
N ASP A 47 2.60 -15.60 -8.61
CA ASP A 47 2.47 -16.31 -9.89
C ASP A 47 2.50 -15.36 -11.09
N LEU A 48 2.08 -14.10 -10.90
CA LEU A 48 2.09 -13.08 -11.95
C LEU A 48 3.53 -12.73 -12.36
N LYS A 49 3.90 -12.96 -13.63
CA LYS A 49 5.21 -12.56 -14.15
C LYS A 49 5.17 -11.16 -14.71
N ASP A 50 6.32 -10.51 -14.77
CA ASP A 50 6.43 -9.15 -15.35
C ASP A 50 6.09 -9.17 -16.86
N SER A 51 6.37 -10.26 -17.57
CA SER A 51 5.95 -10.47 -18.97
C SER A 51 4.44 -10.44 -19.16
N ASP A 52 3.68 -11.00 -18.21
CA ASP A 52 2.21 -11.05 -18.29
C ASP A 52 1.61 -9.64 -18.20
N LEU A 53 2.23 -8.76 -17.41
CA LEU A 53 1.85 -7.35 -17.31
C LEU A 53 2.15 -6.58 -18.58
N GLU A 54 3.32 -6.81 -19.20
CA GLU A 54 3.69 -6.17 -20.46
C GLU A 54 2.75 -6.59 -21.60
N ASP A 55 2.38 -7.87 -21.67
CA ASP A 55 1.45 -8.37 -22.68
C ASP A 55 0.04 -7.82 -22.48
N LEU A 56 -0.42 -7.72 -21.23
CA LEU A 56 -1.70 -7.09 -20.89
C LEU A 56 -1.70 -5.61 -21.26
N ALA A 57 -0.60 -4.90 -20.97
CA ALA A 57 -0.44 -3.50 -21.27
C ALA A 57 -0.43 -3.22 -22.78
N LYS A 58 0.26 -4.06 -23.57
CA LYS A 58 0.25 -3.99 -25.03
C LYS A 58 -1.15 -4.24 -25.59
N LYS A 59 -1.86 -5.25 -25.06
CA LYS A 59 -3.24 -5.56 -25.48
C LYS A 59 -4.22 -4.44 -25.16
N ALA A 60 -4.00 -3.72 -24.06
CA ALA A 60 -4.84 -2.62 -23.62
C ALA A 60 -4.41 -1.25 -24.16
N GLU A 61 -3.37 -1.19 -24.99
CA GLU A 61 -2.82 0.04 -25.58
C GLU A 61 -2.53 1.14 -24.54
N LEU A 62 -2.00 0.74 -23.38
CA LEU A 62 -1.77 1.68 -22.28
C LEU A 62 -0.59 2.61 -22.56
N PRO A 63 -0.69 3.90 -22.17
CA PRO A 63 0.45 4.80 -22.18
C PRO A 63 1.58 4.31 -21.27
N GLU A 64 2.83 4.51 -21.67
CA GLU A 64 4.02 4.08 -20.94
C GLU A 64 4.01 4.47 -19.45
N ALA A 65 3.58 5.71 -19.14
CA ALA A 65 3.49 6.18 -17.76
C ALA A 65 2.54 5.33 -16.89
N GLN A 66 1.47 4.80 -17.47
CA GLN A 66 0.53 3.91 -16.78
C GLN A 66 1.11 2.50 -16.61
N ILE A 67 1.90 2.02 -17.57
CA ILE A 67 2.62 0.75 -17.48
C ILE A 67 3.64 0.80 -16.34
N VAL A 68 4.45 1.86 -16.26
CA VAL A 68 5.40 2.08 -15.17
C VAL A 68 4.68 2.15 -13.82
N LEU A 69 3.54 2.85 -13.74
CA LEU A 69 2.73 2.91 -12.52
C LEU A 69 2.26 1.51 -12.07
N LEU A 70 1.70 0.72 -12.98
CA LEU A 70 1.17 -0.61 -12.67
C LEU A 70 2.27 -1.58 -12.25
N THR A 71 3.40 -1.58 -12.96
CA THR A 71 4.56 -2.42 -12.64
C THR A 71 5.12 -2.09 -11.25
N GLU A 72 5.20 -0.81 -10.89
CA GLU A 72 5.63 -0.37 -9.55
C GLU A 72 4.62 -0.74 -8.46
N CYS A 73 3.31 -0.65 -8.72
CA CYS A 73 2.27 -1.12 -7.80
C CYS A 73 2.41 -2.62 -7.52
N VAL A 74 2.62 -3.44 -8.55
CA VAL A 74 2.81 -4.89 -8.41
C VAL A 74 4.12 -5.20 -7.68
N ALA A 75 5.23 -4.56 -8.06
CA ALA A 75 6.51 -4.73 -7.38
C ALA A 75 6.43 -4.37 -5.89
N ALA A 76 5.74 -3.27 -5.56
CA ALA A 76 5.54 -2.84 -4.19
C ALA A 76 4.62 -3.79 -3.40
N ALA A 77 3.65 -4.44 -4.06
CA ALA A 77 2.78 -5.44 -3.45
C ALA A 77 3.52 -6.76 -3.17
N LYS A 78 4.47 -7.14 -4.03
CA LYS A 78 5.36 -8.30 -3.84
C LYS A 78 6.43 -8.09 -2.77
N ALA A 79 6.80 -6.84 -2.51
CA ALA A 79 7.85 -6.52 -1.53
C ALA A 79 7.48 -6.95 -0.11
N THR A 80 8.45 -7.53 0.61
CA THR A 80 8.27 -8.00 2.00
C THR A 80 8.04 -6.87 3.00
N SER A 81 8.55 -5.67 2.71
CA SER A 81 8.43 -4.50 3.58
C SER A 81 8.46 -3.20 2.77
N LYS A 82 8.05 -2.08 3.39
CA LYS A 82 8.10 -0.76 2.76
C LYS A 82 9.55 -0.31 2.47
N GLN A 83 10.51 -0.76 3.27
CA GLN A 83 11.92 -0.41 3.18
C GLN A 83 12.66 -1.21 2.11
N ALA A 84 12.19 -2.43 1.80
CA ALA A 84 12.81 -3.29 0.79
C ALA A 84 12.44 -2.91 -0.66
N ARG A 85 11.59 -1.91 -0.86
CA ARG A 85 11.18 -1.47 -2.20
C ARG A 85 12.33 -0.79 -2.93
N ARG A 86 12.60 -1.23 -4.15
CA ARG A 86 13.48 -0.54 -5.10
C ARG A 86 12.60 0.15 -6.12
N TYR A 87 12.84 1.43 -6.34
CA TYR A 87 12.11 2.23 -7.32
C TYR A 87 12.91 2.31 -8.61
N ARG A 88 12.26 2.15 -9.76
CA ARG A 88 12.89 2.40 -11.06
C ARG A 88 13.09 3.91 -11.27
N ASP A 89 14.07 4.29 -12.07
CA ASP A 89 14.40 5.70 -12.34
C ASP A 89 13.22 6.45 -12.98
N ASN A 90 12.53 5.82 -13.94
CA ASN A 90 11.35 6.37 -14.59
C ASN A 90 10.23 6.68 -13.59
N TRP A 91 10.05 5.83 -12.58
CA TRP A 91 9.07 6.03 -11.52
C TRP A 91 9.45 7.16 -10.58
N LEU A 92 10.73 7.26 -10.22
CA LEU A 92 11.25 8.37 -9.43
C LEU A 92 11.04 9.72 -10.13
N LEU A 93 11.23 9.77 -11.44
CA LEU A 93 10.95 10.96 -12.24
C LEU A 93 9.45 11.31 -12.22
N LEU A 94 8.56 10.34 -12.41
CA LEU A 94 7.11 10.57 -12.29
C LEU A 94 6.71 11.05 -10.88
N CYS A 95 7.31 10.49 -9.84
CA CYS A 95 7.11 10.93 -8.46
C CYS A 95 7.54 12.39 -8.25
N LEU A 96 8.66 12.79 -8.85
CA LEU A 96 9.11 14.17 -8.81
C LEU A 96 8.14 15.10 -9.53
N LEU A 97 7.70 14.75 -10.74
CA LEU A 97 6.72 15.53 -11.49
C LEU A 97 5.42 15.72 -10.71
N LEU A 98 4.94 14.66 -10.05
CA LEU A 98 3.76 14.72 -9.18
C LEU A 98 3.99 15.65 -7.98
N GLN A 99 5.15 15.57 -7.33
CA GLN A 99 5.51 16.44 -6.21
C GLN A 99 5.61 17.92 -6.62
N ILE A 100 6.12 18.22 -7.82
CA ILE A 100 6.18 19.58 -8.38
C ILE A 100 4.77 20.08 -8.71
N ARG A 101 3.96 19.24 -9.38
CA ARG A 101 2.63 19.63 -9.87
C ARG A 101 1.61 19.77 -8.76
N SER A 102 1.71 18.96 -7.71
CA SER A 102 0.81 18.98 -6.56
C SER A 102 1.53 18.50 -5.28
N PRO A 103 2.30 19.38 -4.62
CA PRO A 103 3.04 19.03 -3.41
C PRO A 103 2.13 18.62 -2.23
N ALA A 104 0.86 19.03 -2.25
CA ALA A 104 -0.13 18.65 -1.24
C ALA A 104 -0.75 17.26 -1.50
N ALA A 105 -0.94 16.88 -2.77
CA ALA A 105 -1.51 15.56 -3.10
C ALA A 105 -0.50 14.42 -2.94
N TYR A 106 0.79 14.69 -3.14
CA TYR A 106 1.84 13.69 -2.98
C TYR A 106 1.84 13.00 -1.60
N PRO A 107 1.90 13.72 -0.45
CA PRO A 107 1.82 13.08 0.87
C PRO A 107 0.47 12.41 1.08
N LEU A 108 -0.63 12.97 0.57
CA LEU A 108 -1.95 12.34 0.69
C LEU A 108 -1.98 10.95 0.05
N PHE A 109 -1.49 10.79 -1.19
CA PHE A 109 -1.47 9.50 -1.87
C PHE A 109 -0.50 8.50 -1.23
N ARG A 110 0.60 9.00 -0.67
CA ARG A 110 1.59 8.20 0.02
C ARG A 110 1.09 7.69 1.37
N ASP A 111 0.54 8.58 2.19
CA ASP A 111 0.14 8.31 3.57
C ASP A 111 -1.12 7.43 3.61
N SER A 112 -2.02 7.62 2.64
CA SER A 112 -3.15 6.72 2.40
C SER A 112 -2.75 5.34 1.83
N ASN A 113 -1.48 5.15 1.45
CA ASN A 113 -0.97 3.94 0.78
C ASN A 113 -1.70 3.59 -0.53
N ILE A 114 -2.27 4.59 -1.22
CA ILE A 114 -2.90 4.39 -2.53
C ILE A 114 -1.83 4.08 -3.58
N LEU A 115 -0.71 4.81 -3.54
CA LEU A 115 0.42 4.62 -4.46
C LEU A 115 1.70 4.28 -3.70
N PRO A 116 2.61 3.46 -4.28
CA PRO A 116 3.90 3.13 -3.70
C PRO A 116 4.89 4.29 -3.90
N LEU A 117 4.60 5.43 -3.28
CA LEU A 117 5.43 6.63 -3.41
C LEU A 117 6.62 6.60 -2.43
N PRO A 118 7.84 6.93 -2.88
CA PRO A 118 8.97 7.18 -2.00
C PRO A 118 8.70 8.35 -1.06
N CYS A 119 9.49 8.48 0.00
CA CYS A 119 9.39 9.67 0.83
C CYS A 119 9.96 10.90 0.11
N VAL A 120 9.47 12.09 0.42
CA VAL A 120 9.95 13.34 -0.20
C VAL A 120 11.46 13.49 -0.03
N LYS A 121 12.02 13.06 1.12
CA LYS A 121 13.48 13.03 1.34
C LYS A 121 14.19 12.10 0.36
N THR A 122 13.62 10.94 0.06
CA THR A 122 14.16 9.98 -0.92
C THR A 122 14.13 10.61 -2.31
N VAL A 123 13.00 11.18 -2.74
CA VAL A 123 12.90 11.87 -4.05
C VAL A 123 13.99 12.94 -4.19
N ARG A 124 14.12 13.81 -3.17
CA ARG A 124 15.16 14.85 -3.13
C ARG A 124 16.57 14.28 -3.17
N LYS A 125 16.83 13.19 -2.46
CA LYS A 125 18.13 12.50 -2.47
C LYS A 125 18.48 12.02 -3.87
N TYR A 126 17.56 11.36 -4.57
CA TYR A 126 17.80 10.90 -5.94
C TYR A 126 18.09 12.05 -6.91
N ILE A 127 17.40 13.18 -6.77
CA ILE A 127 17.67 14.39 -7.56
C ILE A 127 19.05 14.95 -7.26
N SER A 128 19.45 14.99 -5.98
CA SER A 128 20.80 15.46 -5.62
C SER A 128 21.90 14.56 -6.19
N THR A 129 21.64 13.27 -6.40
CA THR A 129 22.58 12.34 -7.04
C THR A 129 22.71 12.59 -8.54
N ALA A 130 21.71 13.18 -9.19
CA ALA A 130 21.75 13.50 -10.62
C ALA A 130 22.79 14.57 -10.98
N GLY A 131 23.55 15.07 -10.01
CA GLY A 131 24.77 15.83 -10.27
C GLY A 131 24.53 17.16 -10.99
N MET A 132 23.32 17.72 -10.89
CA MET A 132 23.00 19.01 -11.52
C MET A 132 23.88 20.10 -10.91
N LYS A 133 24.97 20.44 -11.61
CA LYS A 133 25.77 21.60 -11.27
C LYS A 133 24.92 22.82 -11.56
N CYS A 134 24.81 23.74 -10.61
CA CYS A 134 24.15 25.01 -10.86
C CYS A 134 25.02 25.84 -11.82
N GLY A 135 24.52 26.10 -13.03
CA GLY A 135 25.24 26.81 -14.10
C GLY A 135 24.83 26.33 -15.50
N LEU A 136 25.54 26.81 -16.52
CA LEU A 136 25.49 26.22 -17.87
C LEU A 136 26.24 24.89 -17.80
N ASP A 137 25.50 23.81 -17.61
CA ASP A 137 26.04 22.47 -17.67
C ASP A 137 26.28 22.10 -19.14
N ALA A 138 27.50 21.70 -19.47
CA ALA A 138 27.88 21.34 -20.83
C ALA A 138 27.19 20.04 -21.29
N GLU A 139 26.72 19.21 -20.35
CA GLU A 139 25.97 17.98 -20.66
C GLU A 139 24.46 18.24 -20.80
N PHE A 140 23.98 19.45 -20.52
CA PHE A 140 22.56 19.78 -20.61
C PHE A 140 22.13 20.26 -22.01
N PHE A 141 23.07 20.77 -22.81
CA PHE A 141 22.85 21.24 -24.18
C PHE A 141 23.45 20.27 -25.20
#